data_AF-A0A940D2J5-F1
#
_entry.id   AF-A0A940D2J5-F1
#
_cell.length_a   1.000
_cell.length_b   1.000
_cell.length_c   1.000
_cell.angle_alpha   90.00
_cell.angle_beta   90.00
_cell.angle_gamma   90.00
#
_symmetry.space_group_name_H-M   'P 1'
#
loop_
_entity.id
_entity.type
_entity.pdbx_description
1 polymer ?
#
loop_
_entity_poly.entity_id
_entity_poly.type
_entity_poly.pdbx_seq_one_letter_code
_entity_poly.pdbx_strand_id
1 'polypeptide(L)'
;MKINGITGKNIENLKDIKEARKREETLKVGTTKPEEKTTNQTEVVEVSSQKLVERAVKKTLSMSEVREEKVAEIREKIQSGTYRVSNREIARAMIANLLNEIA
;
A
#
# COMPACT_ATOMS: atom_id res chain seq x y z
N MET A 1 -8.09 -32.38 -31.91
CA MET A 1 -7.45 -31.15 -31.38
C MET A 1 -6.31 -31.60 -30.46
N LYS A 2 -5.04 -31.34 -30.79
CA LYS A 2 -3.86 -31.78 -30.02
C LYS A 2 -3.32 -30.58 -29.23
N ILE A 3 -3.14 -30.72 -27.91
CA ILE A 3 -2.59 -29.67 -27.06
C ILE A 3 -1.07 -29.86 -27.00
N ASN A 4 -0.33 -29.16 -27.85
CA ASN A 4 1.14 -29.11 -27.78
C ASN A 4 1.54 -27.72 -27.28
N GLY A 5 2.04 -27.59 -26.05
CA GLY A 5 2.49 -26.27 -25.60
C GLY A 5 2.87 -26.07 -24.13
N ILE A 6 3.32 -27.08 -23.39
CA ILE A 6 3.98 -26.83 -22.10
C ILE A 6 5.36 -27.47 -22.11
N THR A 7 6.29 -26.81 -22.81
CA THR A 7 7.72 -27.08 -22.71
C THR A 7 8.22 -26.52 -21.37
N GLY A 8 8.62 -27.42 -20.47
CA GLY A 8 9.19 -27.09 -19.17
C GLY A 8 10.44 -26.22 -19.32
N LYS A 9 10.38 -25.01 -18.77
CA LYS A 9 11.51 -24.07 -18.76
C LYS A 9 12.37 -24.28 -17.52
N ASN A 10 13.67 -24.49 -17.76
CA ASN A 10 14.84 -24.19 -16.92
C ASN A 10 15.09 -25.03 -15.65
N ILE A 11 15.61 -26.24 -15.86
CA ILE A 11 16.23 -27.07 -14.81
C ILE A 11 17.73 -26.75 -14.63
N GLU A 12 18.35 -26.05 -15.59
CA GLU A 12 19.79 -25.74 -15.60
C GLU A 12 20.15 -24.66 -14.56
N ASN A 13 19.32 -23.62 -14.43
CA ASN A 13 19.52 -22.53 -13.46
C ASN A 13 19.55 -22.97 -11.97
N LEU A 14 19.07 -24.19 -11.64
CA LEU A 14 19.06 -24.70 -10.26
C LEU A 14 20.39 -25.34 -9.86
N LYS A 15 21.20 -25.80 -10.82
CA LYS A 15 22.50 -26.44 -10.53
C LYS A 15 23.55 -25.39 -10.16
N ASP A 16 23.57 -24.26 -10.86
CA ASP A 16 24.50 -23.16 -10.62
C ASP A 16 24.31 -22.53 -9.23
N ILE A 17 23.07 -22.44 -8.75
CA ILE A 17 22.76 -21.91 -7.41
C ILE A 17 23.27 -22.83 -6.30
N LYS A 18 23.23 -24.15 -6.50
CA LYS A 18 23.73 -25.12 -5.50
C LYS A 18 25.26 -25.11 -5.44
N GLU A 19 25.94 -24.95 -6.57
CA GLU A 19 27.40 -24.87 -6.61
C GLU A 19 27.92 -23.56 -6.01
N ALA A 20 27.22 -22.44 -6.18
CA ALA A 20 27.55 -21.17 -5.53
C ALA A 20 27.48 -21.26 -4.01
N ARG A 21 26.42 -21.87 -3.44
CA ARG A 21 26.31 -22.07 -1.98
C ARG A 21 27.43 -22.94 -1.41
N LYS A 22 27.83 -23.99 -2.14
CA LYS A 22 28.86 -24.92 -1.67
C LYS A 22 30.26 -24.30 -1.65
N ARG A 23 30.54 -23.31 -2.51
CA ARG A 23 31.80 -22.55 -2.49
C ARG A 23 31.87 -21.54 -1.33
N GLU A 24 30.75 -20.91 -0.96
CA GLU A 24 30.72 -20.00 0.19
C GLU A 24 30.90 -20.73 1.53
N GLU A 25 30.44 -21.97 1.63
CA GLU A 25 30.56 -22.77 2.86
C GLU A 25 32.01 -23.20 3.14
N THR A 26 32.85 -23.33 2.11
CA THR A 26 34.27 -23.73 2.23
C THR A 26 35.24 -22.58 2.51
N LEU A 27 34.77 -21.32 2.51
CA LEU A 27 35.62 -20.13 2.73
C LEU A 27 35.55 -19.55 4.15
N LYS A 28 34.75 -20.13 5.05
CA LYS A 28 34.65 -19.71 6.46
C LYS A 28 35.37 -20.67 7.41
N VAL A 29 36.67 -20.86 7.21
CA VAL A 29 37.55 -21.44 8.23
C VAL A 29 38.78 -20.55 8.35
N GLY A 30 38.79 -19.67 9.35
CA GLY A 30 39.99 -18.92 9.70
C GLY A 30 39.75 -17.60 10.44
N THR A 31 40.00 -17.64 11.74
CA THR A 31 40.60 -16.59 12.58
C THR A 31 39.72 -15.57 13.33
N THR A 32 39.91 -15.66 14.67
CA THR A 32 39.93 -14.61 15.70
C THR A 32 38.63 -13.94 16.15
N LYS A 33 38.17 -14.40 17.33
CA LYS A 33 37.37 -13.68 18.32
C LYS A 33 38.06 -12.35 18.68
N PRO A 34 37.31 -11.23 18.70
CA PRO A 34 37.27 -10.41 19.91
C PRO A 34 35.84 -10.29 20.43
N GLU A 35 35.70 -10.33 21.75
CA GLU A 35 34.49 -9.94 22.47
C GLU A 35 34.23 -8.45 22.26
N GLU A 36 33.11 -8.09 21.63
CA GLU A 36 32.47 -6.79 21.83
C GLU A 36 30.95 -6.91 21.84
N LYS A 37 30.41 -6.69 23.04
CA LYS A 37 29.09 -6.12 23.38
C LYS A 37 27.89 -6.68 22.59
N THR A 38 27.20 -7.63 23.23
CA THR A 38 25.75 -7.80 23.08
C THR A 38 25.04 -6.52 23.53
N THR A 39 25.02 -5.51 22.67
CA THR A 39 23.94 -4.53 22.70
C THR A 39 22.69 -5.32 22.38
N ASN A 40 21.85 -5.52 23.39
CA ASN A 40 20.47 -5.96 23.21
C ASN A 40 19.77 -4.94 22.32
N GLN A 41 19.96 -5.08 21.01
CA GLN A 41 19.10 -4.46 20.03
C GLN A 41 17.79 -5.21 20.18
N THR A 42 16.88 -4.64 20.96
CA THR A 42 15.47 -4.97 20.92
C THR A 42 15.04 -4.83 19.48
N GLU A 43 15.04 -5.95 18.75
CA GLU A 43 14.53 -6.02 17.40
C GLU A 43 13.01 -5.91 17.52
N VAL A 44 12.52 -4.66 17.50
CA VAL A 44 11.09 -4.36 17.55
C VAL A 44 10.49 -4.77 16.22
N VAL A 45 9.87 -5.95 16.18
CA VAL A 45 9.07 -6.40 15.05
C VAL A 45 7.75 -5.61 15.07
N GLU A 46 7.77 -4.41 14.52
CA GLU A 46 6.57 -3.58 14.36
C GLU A 46 5.60 -4.26 13.40
N VAL A 47 4.34 -4.37 13.82
CA VAL A 47 3.27 -5.03 13.06
C VAL A 47 3.09 -4.28 11.74
N SER A 48 3.30 -4.97 10.61
CA SER A 48 3.25 -4.39 9.26
C SER A 48 1.93 -3.69 8.95
N SER A 49 0.82 -4.12 9.58
CA SER A 49 -0.49 -3.50 9.43
C SER A 49 -0.56 -2.07 10.00
N GLN A 50 0.11 -1.78 11.11
CA GLN A 50 0.12 -0.44 11.71
C GLN A 50 0.83 0.57 10.78
N LYS A 51 1.98 0.17 10.23
CA LYS A 51 2.72 0.99 9.24
C LYS A 51 1.92 1.26 7.97
N LEU A 52 1.10 0.30 7.53
CA LEU A 52 0.23 0.49 6.37
C LEU A 52 -0.87 1.52 6.65
N VAL A 53 -1.50 1.45 7.83
CA VAL A 53 -2.51 2.42 8.27
C VAL A 53 -1.91 3.81 8.40
N GLU A 54 -0.75 3.96 9.05
CA GLU A 54 -0.08 5.25 9.19
C GLU A 54 0.30 5.87 7.85
N ARG A 55 0.81 5.06 6.90
CA ARG A 55 1.12 5.52 5.54
C ARG A 55 -0.15 5.93 4.79
N ALA A 56 -1.25 5.20 4.97
CA ALA A 56 -2.54 5.55 4.37
C ALA A 56 -3.05 6.89 4.92
N VAL A 57 -3.04 7.08 6.25
CA VAL A 57 -3.45 8.33 6.90
C VAL A 57 -2.60 9.53 6.45
N LYS A 58 -1.28 9.37 6.40
CA LYS A 58 -0.37 10.42 5.90
C LYS A 58 -0.65 10.77 4.44
N LYS A 59 -0.98 9.76 3.62
CA LYS A 59 -1.33 9.95 2.21
C LYS A 59 -2.70 10.60 2.02
N THR A 60 -3.68 10.31 2.87
CA THR A 60 -4.99 10.96 2.82
C THR A 60 -4.92 12.42 3.26
N LEU A 61 -4.08 12.73 4.26
CA LEU A 61 -3.88 14.11 4.73
C LEU A 61 -3.14 14.99 3.72
N SER A 62 -2.34 14.41 2.83
CA SER A 62 -1.63 15.15 1.76
C SER A 62 -2.46 15.31 0.49
N MET A 63 -3.62 14.66 0.40
CA MET A 63 -4.56 14.90 -0.69
C MET A 63 -5.34 16.18 -0.44
N SER A 64 -5.69 16.89 -1.52
CA SER A 64 -6.55 18.07 -1.43
C SER A 64 -7.87 17.70 -0.77
N GLU A 65 -8.27 18.46 0.24
CA GLU A 65 -9.57 18.35 0.89
C GLU A 65 -10.71 18.61 -0.11
N VAL A 66 -10.44 19.47 -1.09
CA VAL A 66 -11.38 19.78 -2.18
C VAL A 66 -11.08 18.88 -3.38
N ARG A 67 -12.11 18.16 -3.82
CA ARG A 67 -12.10 17.35 -5.05
C ARG A 67 -12.50 18.22 -6.24
N GLU A 68 -11.54 18.94 -6.82
CA GLU A 68 -11.75 19.91 -7.91
C GLU A 68 -12.52 19.34 -9.12
N GLU A 69 -12.21 18.12 -9.54
CA GLU A 69 -12.95 17.41 -10.61
C GLU A 69 -14.45 17.36 -10.32
N LYS A 70 -14.83 17.02 -9.08
CA LYS A 70 -16.23 16.90 -8.69
C LYS A 70 -16.92 18.25 -8.66
N VAL A 71 -16.20 19.29 -8.27
CA VAL A 71 -16.69 20.67 -8.27
C VAL A 71 -16.96 21.14 -9.70
N ALA A 72 -16.05 20.86 -10.63
CA ALA A 72 -16.22 21.18 -12.05
C ALA A 72 -17.45 20.47 -12.65
N GLU A 73 -17.59 19.16 -12.41
CA GLU A 73 -18.73 18.36 -12.89
C GLU A 73 -20.08 18.93 -12.37
N ILE A 74 -20.14 19.28 -11.09
CA ILE A 74 -21.37 19.85 -10.50
C ILE A 74 -21.65 21.25 -11.08
N ARG A 75 -20.62 22.08 -11.27
CA ARG A 75 -20.78 23.40 -11.90
C ARG A 75 -21.33 23.29 -13.32
N GLU A 76 -20.83 22.37 -14.12
CA GLU A 76 -21.34 22.11 -15.47
C GLU A 76 -22.81 21.66 -15.46
N LYS A 77 -23.18 20.77 -14.53
CA LYS A 77 -24.58 20.33 -14.35
C LYS A 77 -25.50 21.48 -13.98
N ILE A 78 -25.03 22.41 -13.15
CA ILE A 78 -25.78 23.61 -12.77
C ILE A 78 -25.93 24.54 -13.98
N GLN A 79 -24.84 24.83 -14.70
CA GLN A 79 -24.85 25.72 -15.88
C GLN A 79 -25.73 25.17 -17.01
N SER A 80 -25.71 23.85 -17.23
CA SER A 80 -26.57 23.17 -18.21
C SER A 80 -28.03 23.05 -17.78
N GLY A 81 -28.39 23.45 -16.55
CA GLY A 81 -29.75 23.34 -16.00
C GLY A 81 -30.20 21.90 -15.73
N THR A 82 -29.29 20.93 -15.82
CA THR A 82 -29.57 19.50 -15.59
C THR A 82 -29.43 19.09 -14.14
N TYR A 83 -28.90 19.96 -13.29
CA TYR A 83 -28.79 19.72 -11.85
C TYR A 83 -30.16 19.77 -11.19
N ARG A 84 -30.70 18.60 -10.86
CA ARG A 84 -31.98 18.42 -10.17
C ARG A 84 -31.75 17.81 -8.80
N VAL A 85 -32.30 18.46 -7.78
CA VAL A 85 -32.25 17.99 -6.39
C VAL A 85 -33.68 17.79 -5.91
N SER A 86 -33.95 16.65 -5.29
CA SER A 86 -35.25 16.35 -4.71
C SER A 86 -35.42 17.01 -3.33
N ASN A 87 -36.67 17.26 -2.94
CA ASN A 87 -36.99 17.81 -1.61
C ASN A 87 -36.41 16.96 -0.47
N ARG A 88 -36.33 15.64 -0.66
CA ARG A 88 -35.74 14.71 0.31
C ARG A 88 -34.24 14.93 0.49
N GLU A 89 -33.51 15.18 -0.60
CA GLU A 89 -32.08 15.45 -0.55
C GLU A 89 -31.79 16.78 0.14
N ILE A 90 -32.60 17.80 -0.12
CA ILE A 90 -32.52 19.10 0.56
C ILE A 90 -32.73 18.94 2.06
N ALA A 91 -33.81 18.26 2.47
CA ALA A 91 -34.11 18.02 3.88
C ALA A 91 -32.98 17.24 4.57
N ARG A 92 -32.41 16.23 3.91
CA ARG A 92 -31.28 15.47 4.43
C ARG A 92 -30.04 16.35 4.63
N ALA A 93 -29.73 17.22 3.66
CA ALA A 93 -28.58 18.13 3.77
C ALA A 93 -28.74 19.12 4.93
N MET A 94 -29.95 19.67 5.13
CA MET A 94 -30.25 20.56 6.26
C MET A 94 -30.04 19.87 7.61
N ILE A 95 -30.59 18.65 7.78
CA ILE A 95 -30.42 17.88 9.03
C ILE A 95 -28.95 17.51 9.24
N ALA A 96 -28.25 17.07 8.18
CA ALA A 96 -26.85 16.70 8.27
C ALA A 96 -25.97 17.88 8.72
N ASN A 97 -26.21 19.08 8.17
CA ASN A 97 -25.50 20.28 8.60
C ASN A 97 -25.77 20.61 10.06
N LEU A 98 -27.02 20.54 10.51
CA LEU A 98 -27.37 20.78 11.91
C LEU A 98 -26.67 19.80 12.85
N LEU A 99 -26.61 18.51 12.49
CA LEU A 99 -25.92 17.50 13.29
C LEU A 99 -24.41 17.73 13.34
N ASN A 100 -23.81 18.18 12.23
CA ASN A 100 -22.38 18.50 12.18
C ASN A 100 -22.03 19.72 13.04
N GLU A 101 -22.93 20.68 13.24
CA GLU A 101 -22.69 21.86 14.09
C GLU A 101 -22.78 21.55 15.60
N ILE A 102 -23.49 20.49 15.97
CA ILE A 102 -23.73 20.11 17.37
C ILE A 102 -22.72 19.05 17.87
N ALA A 103 -22.03 18.36 16.95
CA ALA A 103 -21.01 17.35 17.25
C ALA A 103 -19.61 17.95 17.42
#